data_AF-A0A7X5WNA5-F1
#
_entry.id   AF-A0A7X5WNA5-F1
#
_cell.length_a   1.000
_cell.length_b   1.000
_cell.length_c   1.000
_cell.angle_alpha   90.00
_cell.angle_beta   90.00
_cell.angle_gamma   90.00
#
_symmetry.space_group_name_H-M   'P 1'
#
loop_
_entity.id
_entity.type
_entity.pdbx_description
1 polymer ?
#
loop_
_entity_poly.entity_id
_entity_poly.type
_entity_poly.pdbx_seq_one_letter_code
_entity_poly.pdbx_strand_id
1 'polypeptide(L)' 'PIVGGATFDGRDVFAPAAAHLCNGVPLTDLGPEIDPAGLMPGVLPVSREENGEIVAEVLWVDRFGNCQLNVDPL' A
#
# COMPACT_ATOMS: atom_id res chain seq x y z
N PRO A 1 2.00 -7.51 -25.80
CA PRO A 1 2.89 -7.63 -24.63
C PRO A 1 3.70 -6.33 -24.45
N ILE A 2 3.40 -5.56 -23.41
CA ILE A 2 4.29 -4.47 -22.97
C ILE A 2 5.53 -5.14 -22.40
N VAL A 3 6.62 -5.14 -23.16
CA VAL A 3 7.95 -5.54 -22.68
C VAL A 3 8.48 -4.38 -21.85
N GLY A 4 8.14 -4.37 -20.56
CA GLY A 4 8.74 -3.49 -19.57
C GLY A 4 10.18 -3.90 -19.29
N GLY A 5 11.07 -2.94 -19.02
CA GLY A 5 12.41 -3.24 -18.57
C GLY A 5 12.36 -3.85 -17.17
N ALA A 6 13.12 -4.93 -16.94
CA ALA A 6 13.05 -5.77 -15.73
C ALA A 6 13.43 -5.08 -14.39
N THR A 7 13.58 -3.75 -14.36
CA THR A 7 14.11 -3.02 -13.20
C THR A 7 13.21 -1.91 -12.69
N PHE A 8 12.14 -1.51 -13.41
CA PHE A 8 11.33 -0.37 -12.96
C PHE A 8 9.83 -0.47 -13.31
N ASP A 9 9.13 -1.34 -12.59
CA ASP A 9 7.66 -1.50 -12.70
C ASP A 9 6.88 -0.22 -12.38
N GLY A 10 7.44 0.68 -11.57
CA GLY A 10 6.91 2.03 -11.35
C GLY A 10 6.63 2.77 -12.64
N ARG A 11 7.59 2.77 -13.56
CA ARG A 11 7.49 3.42 -14.87
C ARG A 11 6.74 2.55 -15.87
N ASP A 12 7.03 1.24 -15.86
CA ASP A 12 6.64 0.35 -16.97
C ASP A 12 5.27 -0.32 -16.77
N VAL A 13 4.76 -0.39 -15.53
CA VAL A 13 3.49 -1.04 -15.18
C VAL A 13 2.55 -0.06 -14.46
N PHE A 14 2.97 0.50 -13.32
CA PHE A 14 2.08 1.28 -12.47
C PHE A 14 1.71 2.65 -13.06
N ALA A 15 2.68 3.38 -13.62
CA ALA A 15 2.44 4.67 -14.27
C ALA A 15 1.44 4.59 -15.45
N PRO A 16 1.62 3.70 -16.45
CA PRO A 16 0.64 3.59 -17.54
C PRO A 16 -0.72 3.10 -17.07
N ALA A 17 -0.80 2.16 -16.11
CA ALA A 17 -2.07 1.73 -15.53
C ALA A 17 -2.84 2.91 -14.89
N ALA A 18 -2.15 3.74 -14.10
CA ALA A 18 -2.75 4.95 -13.54
C ALA A 18 -3.19 5.95 -14.62
N ALA A 19 -2.38 6.14 -15.67
CA ALA A 19 -2.73 7.03 -16.78
C ALA A 19 -3.99 6.57 -17.54
N HIS A 20 -4.14 5.25 -17.77
CA HIS A 20 -5.35 4.70 -18.38
C HIS A 20 -6.59 4.97 -17.51
N LEU A 21 -6.51 4.73 -16.20
CA LEU A 21 -7.61 5.03 -15.26
C LEU A 21 -7.99 6.52 -15.28
N CYS A 22 -7.00 7.42 -15.24
CA CYS A 22 -7.26 8.86 -15.31
C CYS A 22 -7.92 9.30 -16.62
N ASN A 23 -7.67 8.57 -17.72
CA ASN A 23 -8.31 8.79 -19.02
C ASN A 23 -9.68 8.11 -19.16
N GLY A 24 -10.21 7.50 -18.10
CA GLY A 24 -11.55 6.91 -18.06
C GLY A 24 -11.62 5.47 -18.57
N VAL A 25 -10.48 4.78 -18.74
CA VAL A 25 -10.50 3.34 -19.01
C VAL A 25 -11.08 2.60 -17.80
N PRO A 26 -12.08 1.71 -17.98
CA PRO A 26 -12.62 0.90 -16.89
C PRO A 26 -11.55 0.08 -16.18
N LEU A 27 -11.63 -0.05 -14.85
CA LEU A 27 -10.69 -0.87 -14.07
C LEU A 27 -10.67 -2.33 -14.54
N THR A 28 -11.84 -2.85 -14.94
CA THR A 28 -12.02 -4.21 -15.49
C THR A 28 -11.24 -4.46 -16.78
N ASP A 29 -10.80 -3.40 -17.47
CA ASP A 29 -10.05 -3.51 -18.72
C ASP A 29 -8.53 -3.56 -18.47
N LEU A 30 -8.07 -3.34 -17.23
CA LEU A 30 -6.64 -3.41 -16.88
C LEU A 30 -6.14 -4.84 -16.67
N GLY A 31 -7.03 -5.81 -16.53
CA GLY A 31 -6.67 -7.20 -16.31
C GLY A 31 -7.84 -8.04 -15.81
N PRO A 32 -7.64 -9.36 -15.68
CA PRO A 32 -8.65 -10.24 -15.11
C PRO A 32 -8.91 -9.89 -13.65
N GLU A 33 -10.15 -10.06 -13.22
CA GLU A 33 -10.49 -10.02 -11.81
C GLU A 33 -9.72 -11.12 -11.05
N ILE A 34 -9.27 -10.77 -9.85
CA ILE A 34 -8.56 -11.69 -8.96
C ILE A 34 -9.32 -11.81 -7.64
N ASP A 35 -9.25 -12.97 -7.01
CA ASP A 35 -9.75 -13.16 -5.65
C ASP A 35 -8.94 -12.28 -4.67
N PRO A 36 -9.57 -11.34 -3.95
CA PRO A 36 -8.88 -10.53 -2.95
C PRO A 36 -8.18 -11.36 -1.87
N ALA A 37 -8.66 -12.57 -1.57
CA ALA A 37 -8.01 -13.48 -0.62
C ALA A 37 -6.66 -14.02 -1.13
N GLY A 38 -6.39 -13.92 -2.43
CA GLY A 38 -5.11 -14.30 -3.05
C GLY A 38 -4.04 -13.20 -3.01
N LEU A 39 -4.37 -11.99 -2.53
CA LEU A 39 -3.40 -10.91 -2.37
C LEU A 39 -2.41 -11.26 -1.24
N MET A 40 -1.13 -10.96 -1.47
CA MET A 40 -0.12 -11.08 -0.41
C MET A 40 -0.43 -10.05 0.70
N PRO A 41 -0.69 -10.48 1.94
CA PRO A 41 -1.02 -9.54 3.01
C PRO A 41 0.20 -8.71 3.39
N GLY A 42 -0.02 -7.41 3.62
CA GLY A 42 0.95 -6.58 4.32
C GLY A 42 1.00 -6.96 5.80
N VAL A 43 2.20 -7.15 6.35
CA VAL A 43 2.39 -7.32 7.79
C VAL A 43 2.57 -5.93 8.39
N LEU A 44 1.57 -5.47 9.15
CA LEU A 44 1.60 -4.20 9.87
C LEU A 44 1.54 -4.48 11.38
N PRO A 45 2.38 -3.82 12.19
CA PRO A 45 2.31 -3.98 13.63
C PRO A 45 1.01 -3.36 14.14
N VAL A 46 0.34 -4.04 15.07
CA VAL A 46 -0.88 -3.58 15.73
C VAL A 46 -0.53 -3.21 17.17
N SER A 47 -0.98 -2.03 17.62
CA SER A 47 -0.84 -1.65 19.02
C SER A 47 -1.68 -2.59 19.91
N ARG A 48 -1.29 -2.72 21.17
CA ARG A 48 -2.00 -3.57 22.13
C ARG A 48 -2.07 -2.93 23.49
N GLU A 49 -3.13 -3.23 24.23
CA GLU A 49 -3.19 -2.93 25.65
C GLU A 49 -2.53 -4.05 26.47
N GLU A 50 -1.68 -3.67 27.41
CA GLU A 50 -0.98 -4.58 28.30
C GLU A 50 -0.88 -3.95 29.69
N ASN A 51 -1.49 -4.58 30.71
CA ASN A 51 -1.46 -4.10 32.10
C ASN A 51 -1.94 -2.65 32.32
N GLY A 52 -2.88 -2.16 31.50
CA GLY A 52 -3.37 -0.78 31.57
C GLY A 52 -2.49 0.24 30.83
N GLU A 53 -1.49 -0.22 30.08
CA GLU A 53 -0.65 0.60 29.20
C GLU A 53 -0.91 0.24 27.73
N ILE A 54 -0.67 1.20 26.83
CA ILE A 54 -0.68 0.95 25.39
C ILE A 54 0.75 0.70 24.94
N VAL A 55 0.99 -0.50 24.41
CA VAL A 55 2.24 -0.85 23.71
C VAL A 55 2.06 -0.57 22.23
N ALA A 56 2.90 0.31 21.69
CA ALA A 56 2.84 0.80 20.32
C ALA A 56 4.22 0.84 19.66
N GLU A 57 4.23 0.95 18.33
CA GLU A 57 5.41 1.03 17.48
C GLU A 57 5.37 2.30 16.62
N VAL A 58 6.56 2.85 16.32
CA VAL A 58 6.70 3.96 15.36
C VAL A 58 6.58 3.39 13.95
N LEU A 59 5.53 3.79 13.23
CA LEU A 59 5.33 3.40 11.82
C LEU A 59 6.14 4.27 10.87
N TRP A 60 6.29 5.56 11.21
CA TRP A 60 6.94 6.52 10.34
C TRP A 60 7.54 7.66 11.15
N VAL A 61 8.71 8.14 10.71
CA VAL A 61 9.32 9.38 11.17
C VAL A 61 9.32 10.35 9.99
N ASP A 62 8.65 11.49 10.17
CA ASP A 62 8.61 12.50 9.12
C ASP A 62 9.92 13.29 9.02
N ARG A 63 10.00 14.20 8.03
CA ARG A 63 11.21 15.00 7.80
C ARG A 63 11.51 16.04 8.89
N PHE A 64 10.55 16.35 9.76
CA PHE A 64 10.70 17.26 10.88
C PHE A 64 11.11 16.53 12.17
N GLY A 65 11.07 15.19 12.18
CA GLY A 65 11.39 14.36 13.33
C GLY A 65 10.17 13.96 14.16
N ASN A 66 8.94 14.17 13.68
CA ASN A 66 7.74 13.69 14.36
C ASN A 66 7.60 12.18 14.15
N CYS A 67 7.19 11.46 15.20
CA CYS A 67 6.94 10.03 15.16
C CYS A 67 5.44 9.74 15.05
N GLN A 68 5.02 9.10 13.97
CA GLN A 68 3.67 8.55 13.84
C GLN A 68 3.64 7.13 14.43
N LEU A 69 2.75 6.91 15.40
CA LEU A 69 2.54 5.62 16.04
C LEU A 69 1.43 4.81 15.35
N ASN A 70 1.38 3.50 15.61
CA ASN A 70 0.29 2.61 15.21
C ASN A 70 -0.88 2.57 16.22
N VAL A 71 -1.18 3.70 16.86
CA VAL A 71 -2.26 3.82 17.85
C VAL A 71 -3.49 4.41 17.17
N ASP A 72 -4.63 3.70 17.23
CA ASP A 72 -5.90 4.23 16.75
C ASP A 72 -6.43 5.27 17.76
N PRO A 73 -7.00 6.40 17.29
CA PRO A 73 -7.62 7.36 18.19
C PRO A 73 -8.76 6.78 19.05
N LEU A 74 -9.53 5.76 18.60
CA LEU A 74 -10.61 5.10 19.38
C LEU A 74 -10.99 3.70 18.87
#